data_AF-A0A968MHR2-F1
#
_entry.id   AF-A0A968MHR2-F1
#
_cell.length_a   1.000
_cell.length_b   1.000
_cell.length_c   1.000
_cell.angle_alpha   90.00
_cell.angle_beta   90.00
_cell.angle_gamma   90.00
#
_symmetry.space_group_name_H-M   'P 1'
#
loop_
_entity.id
_entity.type
_entity.pdbx_description
1 polymer ?
#
loop_
_entity_poly.entity_id
_entity_poly.type
_entity_poly.pdbx_seq_one_letter_code
_entity_poly.pdbx_strand_id
1 'polypeptide(L)'
;MQEIYDLDLSKSTPGSEWTLTGYTLDAYQFPNDGRGLEYIKAGHEHGMTSAWVRYIDGKRFLFGQGMTCQWVPIWRFIDSTDMAKPSVFLTLKHRIYDIKPDLYWPDNIPGNPISGNYIWRDLNNDGNYQGNEYVKTKYGYNSGFWVDYQGNIWSSNGSTIWKMIPQGLDENGNPIYDDEHTVTFNSGLAGINKLVYLEDRDIMVVNTGGECRQLGTVTVFGDFSKPSRTQLCSFVPNGNKNPSCLAAAGDYIFTGWSWQGGWYWL
;
A
#
# COMPACT_ATOMS: atom_id res chain seq x y z
N MET A 1 -13.42 -4.44 -4.37
CA MET A 1 -13.17 -5.89 -4.40
C MET A 1 -11.89 -6.11 -5.17
N GLN A 2 -11.01 -7.01 -4.73
CA GLN A 2 -9.82 -7.35 -5.50
C GLN A 2 -10.13 -8.60 -6.34
N GLU A 3 -10.01 -8.44 -7.66
CA GLU A 3 -10.26 -9.45 -8.69
C GLU A 3 -9.07 -10.40 -8.84
N ILE A 4 -9.37 -11.64 -9.23
CA ILE A 4 -8.40 -12.70 -9.52
C ILE A 4 -8.47 -12.98 -11.02
N TYR A 5 -7.31 -12.94 -11.66
CA TYR A 5 -7.18 -13.10 -13.10
C TYR A 5 -6.25 -14.25 -13.43
N ASP A 6 -6.72 -15.15 -14.30
CA ASP A 6 -5.89 -16.18 -14.90
C ASP A 6 -5.34 -15.68 -16.24
N LEU A 7 -4.03 -15.78 -16.42
CA LEU A 7 -3.34 -15.40 -17.64
C LEU A 7 -2.28 -16.45 -17.98
N ASP A 8 -2.41 -17.04 -19.16
CA ASP A 8 -1.41 -17.94 -19.73
C ASP A 8 -0.38 -17.13 -20.52
N LEU A 9 0.74 -16.78 -19.86
CA LEU A 9 1.81 -15.98 -20.44
C LEU A 9 2.51 -16.64 -21.63
N SER A 10 2.26 -17.93 -21.92
CA SER A 10 2.78 -18.60 -23.12
C SER A 10 1.99 -18.25 -24.39
N LYS A 11 0.79 -17.67 -24.25
CA LYS A 11 -0.07 -17.29 -25.37
C LYS A 11 0.04 -15.79 -25.63
N SER A 12 0.36 -15.45 -26.87
CA SER A 12 0.53 -14.06 -27.33
C SER A 12 -0.40 -13.68 -28.48
N THR A 13 -1.42 -14.51 -28.77
CA THR A 13 -2.38 -14.29 -29.86
C THR A 13 -3.60 -13.51 -29.36
N PRO A 14 -4.16 -12.55 -30.11
CA PRO A 14 -5.44 -11.93 -29.76
C PRO A 14 -6.52 -12.99 -29.51
N GLY A 15 -7.35 -12.81 -28.48
CA GLY A 15 -8.31 -13.84 -28.00
C GLY A 15 -7.78 -14.74 -26.89
N SER A 16 -6.51 -14.59 -26.46
CA SER A 16 -5.94 -15.27 -25.29
C SER A 16 -5.70 -14.32 -24.11
N GLU A 17 -6.60 -13.34 -23.94
CA GLU A 17 -6.55 -12.39 -22.84
C GLU A 17 -6.79 -13.06 -21.49
N TRP A 18 -6.54 -12.30 -20.42
CA TRP A 18 -6.81 -12.73 -19.06
C TRP A 18 -8.30 -13.00 -18.84
N THR A 19 -8.61 -13.98 -17.97
CA THR A 19 -9.99 -14.30 -17.59
C THR A 19 -10.20 -14.01 -16.11
N LEU A 20 -11.29 -13.32 -15.76
CA LEU A 20 -11.73 -13.15 -14.38
C LEU A 20 -12.18 -14.51 -13.81
N THR A 21 -11.50 -14.99 -12.79
CA THR A 21 -11.79 -16.29 -12.16
C THR A 21 -12.41 -16.18 -10.78
N GLY A 22 -12.31 -15.02 -10.13
CA GLY A 22 -12.96 -14.82 -8.84
C GLY A 22 -12.66 -13.48 -8.18
N TYR A 23 -13.08 -13.37 -6.93
CA TYR A 23 -12.87 -12.22 -6.08
C TYR A 23 -12.40 -12.67 -4.70
N THR A 24 -11.63 -11.83 -4.04
CA THR A 24 -11.12 -12.12 -2.68
C THR A 24 -12.05 -11.70 -1.55
N LEU A 25 -13.24 -11.15 -1.83
CA LEU A 25 -14.13 -10.54 -0.84
C LEU A 25 -15.38 -11.40 -0.60
N ASP A 26 -15.63 -11.76 0.66
CA ASP A 26 -16.94 -12.24 1.12
C ASP A 26 -17.71 -11.08 1.74
N ALA A 27 -18.58 -10.43 0.96
CA ALA A 27 -19.34 -9.28 1.42
C ALA A 27 -20.50 -9.66 2.37
N TYR A 28 -20.91 -10.93 2.40
CA TYR A 28 -21.94 -11.39 3.34
C TYR A 28 -21.35 -11.63 4.71
N GLN A 29 -20.17 -12.25 4.77
CA GLN A 29 -19.46 -12.49 6.03
C GLN A 29 -18.83 -11.22 6.60
N PHE A 30 -18.27 -10.35 5.73
CA PHE A 30 -17.58 -9.13 6.14
C PHE A 30 -18.25 -7.88 5.53
N PRO A 31 -19.45 -7.50 5.99
CA PRO A 31 -20.23 -6.41 5.40
C PRO A 31 -19.57 -5.03 5.55
N ASN A 32 -18.65 -4.87 6.50
CA ASN A 32 -17.92 -3.62 6.76
C ASN A 32 -16.52 -3.59 6.11
N ASP A 33 -16.17 -4.59 5.31
CA ASP A 33 -14.91 -4.59 4.56
C ASP A 33 -14.92 -3.48 3.50
N GLY A 34 -13.92 -2.58 3.56
CA GLY A 34 -13.78 -1.46 2.63
C GLY A 34 -13.79 -1.87 1.15
N ARG A 35 -13.42 -3.11 0.82
CA ARG A 35 -13.50 -3.65 -0.55
C ARG A 35 -14.94 -3.72 -1.07
N GLY A 36 -15.95 -3.84 -0.21
CA GLY A 36 -17.37 -3.99 -0.57
C GLY A 36 -18.16 -2.70 -0.47
N LEU A 37 -17.62 -1.66 0.16
CA LEU A 37 -18.35 -0.44 0.48
C LEU A 37 -18.26 0.57 -0.67
N GLU A 38 -19.35 0.74 -1.42
CA GLU A 38 -19.38 1.66 -2.57
C GLU A 38 -19.09 3.11 -2.18
N TYR A 39 -19.52 3.57 -1.01
CA TYR A 39 -19.18 4.91 -0.55
C TYR A 39 -17.68 5.09 -0.22
N ILE A 40 -16.95 4.01 0.08
CA ILE A 40 -15.49 4.05 0.20
C ILE A 40 -14.83 4.12 -1.18
N LYS A 41 -15.44 3.52 -2.21
CA LYS A 41 -14.93 3.53 -3.58
C LYS A 41 -15.29 4.79 -4.38
N ALA A 42 -16.48 5.34 -4.15
CA ALA A 42 -17.11 6.37 -4.98
C ALA A 42 -16.72 7.80 -4.60
N GLY A 43 -16.13 8.03 -3.43
CA GLY A 43 -15.44 9.28 -3.16
C GLY A 43 -14.20 9.26 -4.02
N HIS A 44 -14.06 10.19 -4.98
CA HIS A 44 -13.12 10.29 -6.11
C HIS A 44 -11.64 9.90 -5.89
N GLU A 45 -11.25 9.45 -4.70
CA GLU A 45 -9.91 9.47 -4.16
C GLU A 45 -9.51 8.22 -3.36
N HIS A 46 -10.42 7.29 -3.02
CA HIS A 46 -10.14 6.28 -1.97
C HIS A 46 -10.24 4.80 -2.37
N GLY A 47 -10.51 4.51 -3.66
CA GLY A 47 -10.48 3.14 -4.16
C GLY A 47 -9.15 2.44 -3.87
N MET A 48 -9.18 1.15 -3.58
CA MET A 48 -7.98 0.33 -3.45
C MET A 48 -7.39 0.10 -4.84
N THR A 49 -6.35 0.85 -5.17
CA THR A 49 -5.77 0.91 -6.51
C THR A 49 -4.51 0.05 -6.67
N SER A 50 -3.93 -0.37 -5.55
CA SER A 50 -2.71 -1.18 -5.54
C SER A 50 -2.93 -2.41 -4.68
N ALA A 51 -2.36 -3.54 -5.11
CA ALA A 51 -2.48 -4.82 -4.43
C ALA A 51 -1.13 -5.56 -4.44
N TRP A 52 -0.75 -6.12 -3.29
CA TRP A 52 0.40 -7.01 -3.18
C TRP A 52 0.00 -8.26 -2.40
N VAL A 53 0.33 -9.44 -2.94
CA VAL A 53 0.25 -10.69 -2.18
C VAL A 53 1.62 -10.97 -1.57
N ARG A 54 1.65 -11.22 -0.25
CA ARG A 54 2.86 -11.51 0.52
C ARG A 54 2.63 -12.66 1.49
N TYR A 55 3.73 -13.23 1.97
CA TYR A 55 3.71 -14.30 2.95
C TYR A 55 4.40 -13.86 4.24
N ILE A 56 3.71 -14.00 5.37
CA ILE A 56 4.26 -13.78 6.72
C ILE A 56 4.01 -15.07 7.50
N ASP A 57 5.07 -15.67 8.05
CA ASP A 57 5.02 -16.98 8.72
C ASP A 57 4.30 -18.07 7.92
N GLY A 58 4.51 -18.08 6.60
CA GLY A 58 3.90 -19.04 5.68
C GLY A 58 2.40 -18.80 5.40
N LYS A 59 1.78 -17.77 6.00
CA LYS A 59 0.40 -17.38 5.74
C LYS A 59 0.32 -16.30 4.67
N ARG A 60 -0.69 -16.39 3.80
CA ARG A 60 -0.90 -15.50 2.65
C ARG A 60 -1.68 -14.25 3.07
N PHE A 61 -1.20 -13.09 2.67
CA PHE A 61 -1.80 -11.78 2.96
C PHE A 61 -1.94 -10.96 1.68
N LEU A 62 -3.04 -10.22 1.58
CA LEU A 62 -3.28 -9.19 0.57
C LEU A 62 -3.06 -7.82 1.22
N PHE A 63 -2.12 -7.06 0.72
CA PHE A 63 -1.90 -5.67 1.10
C PHE A 63 -2.54 -4.78 0.05
N GLY A 64 -3.27 -3.76 0.50
CA GLY A 64 -3.86 -2.74 -0.35
C GLY A 64 -3.27 -1.36 -0.12
N GLN A 65 -3.46 -0.48 -1.09
CA GLN A 65 -3.22 0.95 -0.93
C GLN A 65 -4.21 1.73 -1.81
N GLY A 66 -4.67 2.89 -1.32
CA GLY A 66 -5.59 3.78 -2.04
C GLY A 66 -4.91 4.87 -2.87
N MET A 67 -5.63 5.41 -3.87
CA MET A 67 -5.12 6.39 -4.83
C MET A 67 -4.58 7.67 -4.16
N THR A 68 -5.29 8.22 -3.17
CA THR A 68 -4.82 9.40 -2.42
C THR A 68 -3.99 9.08 -1.21
N CYS A 69 -3.49 7.84 -1.09
CA CYS A 69 -2.39 7.61 -0.19
C CYS A 69 -2.80 7.99 1.25
N GLN A 70 -3.78 7.30 1.85
CA GLN A 70 -4.23 7.64 3.22
C GLN A 70 -4.26 6.45 4.17
N TRP A 71 -4.15 5.23 3.64
CA TRP A 71 -4.36 4.03 4.41
C TRP A 71 -3.73 2.79 3.76
N VAL A 72 -3.43 1.78 4.58
CA VAL A 72 -2.84 0.49 4.17
C VAL A 72 -3.65 -0.64 4.79
N PRO A 73 -4.75 -1.05 4.16
CA PRO A 73 -5.49 -2.20 4.61
C PRO A 73 -4.75 -3.50 4.26
N ILE A 74 -4.82 -4.47 5.16
CA ILE A 74 -4.19 -5.79 5.05
C ILE A 74 -5.28 -6.82 5.33
N TRP A 75 -5.48 -7.73 4.37
CA TRP A 75 -6.37 -8.87 4.52
C TRP A 75 -5.57 -10.15 4.61
N ARG A 76 -6.03 -11.07 5.45
CA ARG A 76 -5.47 -12.41 5.54
C ARG A 76 -6.34 -13.36 4.74
N PHE A 77 -5.73 -14.23 3.94
CA PHE A 77 -6.47 -15.26 3.25
C PHE A 77 -6.97 -16.33 4.22
N ILE A 78 -8.22 -16.76 4.01
CA ILE A 78 -8.80 -17.91 4.70
C ILE A 78 -8.14 -19.17 4.14
N ASP A 79 -7.67 -20.04 5.03
CA ASP A 79 -6.92 -21.24 4.66
C ASP A 79 -7.68 -22.06 3.61
N SER A 80 -6.97 -22.50 2.57
CA SER A 80 -7.50 -23.29 1.45
C SER A 80 -8.57 -22.59 0.59
N THR A 81 -8.67 -21.26 0.64
CA THR A 81 -9.57 -20.48 -0.22
C THR A 81 -8.86 -19.26 -0.80
N ASP A 82 -9.43 -18.67 -1.84
CA ASP A 82 -9.02 -17.36 -2.35
C ASP A 82 -9.76 -16.17 -1.70
N MET A 83 -10.57 -16.45 -0.68
CA MET A 83 -11.22 -15.43 0.11
C MET A 83 -10.23 -14.87 1.13
N ALA A 84 -10.22 -13.56 1.30
CA ALA A 84 -9.45 -12.87 2.31
C ALA A 84 -10.38 -12.08 3.20
N LYS A 85 -10.02 -11.92 4.47
CA LYS A 85 -10.78 -11.18 5.47
C LYS A 85 -9.95 -10.08 6.11
N PRO A 86 -10.57 -9.00 6.62
CA PRO A 86 -9.84 -7.94 7.31
C PRO A 86 -8.92 -8.50 8.39
N SER A 87 -7.72 -7.92 8.53
CA SER A 87 -6.71 -8.44 9.45
C SER A 87 -5.96 -7.32 10.16
N VAL A 88 -5.36 -6.40 9.40
CA VAL A 88 -4.67 -5.23 9.93
C VAL A 88 -4.98 -4.02 9.08
N PHE A 89 -4.97 -2.83 9.67
CA PHE A 89 -5.14 -1.59 8.95
C PHE A 89 -4.27 -0.47 9.51
N LEU A 90 -3.30 0.01 8.73
CA LEU A 90 -2.57 1.23 9.05
C LEU A 90 -3.35 2.41 8.50
N THR A 91 -3.82 3.29 9.38
CA THR A 91 -4.76 4.33 9.01
C THR A 91 -4.51 5.61 9.79
N LEU A 92 -4.94 6.72 9.19
CA LEU A 92 -5.17 7.96 9.89
C LEU A 92 -6.67 8.26 9.86
N LYS A 93 -7.19 8.87 10.92
CA LYS A 93 -8.59 9.30 10.92
C LYS A 93 -8.78 10.38 9.85
N HIS A 94 -9.52 10.06 8.80
CA HIS A 94 -9.84 10.97 7.70
C HIS A 94 -11.32 10.88 7.33
N ARG A 95 -11.76 11.90 6.63
CA ARG A 95 -13.10 12.01 6.09
C ARG A 95 -13.11 11.44 4.67
N ILE A 96 -14.15 10.70 4.33
CA ILE A 96 -14.42 10.30 2.94
C ILE A 96 -14.90 11.55 2.18
N TYR A 97 -14.06 12.07 1.27
CA TYR A 97 -14.36 13.29 0.52
C TYR A 97 -15.62 13.13 -0.36
N ASP A 98 -16.24 14.26 -0.69
CA ASP A 98 -17.29 14.45 -1.71
C ASP A 98 -18.60 13.68 -1.57
N ILE A 99 -18.71 12.70 -0.66
CA ILE A 99 -19.96 11.96 -0.44
C ILE A 99 -20.78 12.53 0.71
N LYS A 100 -20.16 12.72 1.88
CA LYS A 100 -20.86 13.25 3.06
C LYS A 100 -19.87 13.98 3.99
N PRO A 101 -20.14 15.23 4.40
CA PRO A 101 -19.21 16.03 5.20
C PRO A 101 -18.87 15.45 6.58
N ASP A 102 -19.64 14.47 7.05
CA ASP A 102 -19.50 13.86 8.38
C ASP A 102 -19.21 12.35 8.33
N LEU A 103 -18.84 11.81 7.16
CA LEU A 103 -18.49 10.39 7.05
C LEU A 103 -16.99 10.18 7.27
N TYR A 104 -16.65 9.54 8.38
CA TYR A 104 -15.30 9.09 8.70
C TYR A 104 -15.24 7.58 8.54
N TRP A 105 -14.14 7.07 8.02
CA TRP A 105 -13.89 5.63 7.95
C TRP A 105 -12.38 5.36 8.05
N PRO A 106 -11.93 4.22 8.57
CA PRO A 106 -12.73 3.19 9.26
C PRO A 106 -13.40 3.71 10.54
N ASP A 107 -14.48 3.03 10.93
CA ASP A 107 -15.28 3.41 12.09
C ASP A 107 -14.51 3.20 13.39
N ASN A 108 -14.99 3.87 14.45
CA ASN A 108 -14.55 3.69 15.84
C ASN A 108 -13.06 3.97 16.12
N ILE A 109 -12.30 4.61 15.22
CA ILE A 109 -10.93 5.06 15.50
C ILE A 109 -10.94 5.95 16.77
N PRO A 110 -10.15 5.61 17.81
CA PRO A 110 -10.05 6.43 19.01
C PRO A 110 -9.57 7.85 18.71
N GLY A 111 -10.16 8.85 19.37
CA GLY A 111 -9.71 10.24 19.31
C GLY A 111 -10.61 11.20 18.50
N ASN A 112 -10.59 12.47 18.90
CA ASN A 112 -11.44 13.54 18.36
C ASN A 112 -10.59 14.74 17.89
N PRO A 113 -10.77 15.30 16.68
CA PRO A 113 -11.31 14.69 15.46
C PRO A 113 -10.26 14.40 14.38
N ILE A 114 -9.03 14.94 14.46
CA ILE A 114 -8.07 14.90 13.34
C ILE A 114 -6.63 14.87 13.85
N SER A 115 -6.22 13.85 14.59
CA SER A 115 -4.77 13.61 14.73
C SER A 115 -4.44 12.20 15.18
N GLY A 116 -3.37 11.68 14.60
CA GLY A 116 -2.77 10.42 14.99
C GLY A 116 -2.84 9.37 13.90
N ASN A 117 -1.77 8.60 13.84
CA ASN A 117 -1.69 7.38 13.08
C ASN A 117 -2.09 6.22 14.00
N TYR A 118 -2.80 5.26 13.45
CA TYR A 118 -3.26 4.09 14.17
C TYR A 118 -2.97 2.83 13.36
N ILE A 119 -2.73 1.75 14.10
CA ILE A 119 -2.74 0.38 13.60
C ILE A 119 -3.97 -0.26 14.22
N TRP A 120 -4.94 -0.61 13.39
CA TRP A 120 -6.02 -1.52 13.79
C TRP A 120 -5.61 -2.95 13.49
N ARG A 121 -5.97 -3.88 14.36
CA ARG A 121 -5.77 -5.32 14.16
C ARG A 121 -6.98 -6.08 14.68
N ASP A 122 -7.53 -6.99 13.88
CA ASP A 122 -8.73 -7.77 14.21
C ASP A 122 -8.48 -8.75 15.38
N LEU A 123 -8.68 -8.31 16.62
CA LEU A 123 -8.36 -9.08 17.82
C LEU A 123 -9.42 -10.12 18.17
N ASN A 124 -10.59 -10.08 17.55
CA ASN A 124 -11.68 -10.99 17.82
C ASN A 124 -12.11 -11.83 16.59
N ASN A 125 -11.42 -11.67 15.46
CA ASN A 125 -11.59 -12.45 14.24
C ASN A 125 -12.96 -12.24 13.56
N ASP A 126 -13.62 -11.09 13.80
CA ASP A 126 -14.92 -10.74 13.22
C ASP A 126 -14.83 -9.74 12.05
N GLY A 127 -13.65 -9.18 11.80
CA GLY A 127 -13.37 -8.27 10.69
C GLY A 127 -14.10 -6.92 10.75
N ASN A 128 -14.68 -6.54 11.89
CA ASN A 128 -15.27 -5.23 12.11
C ASN A 128 -14.29 -4.31 12.85
N TYR A 129 -14.43 -3.01 12.69
CA TYR A 129 -13.52 -2.05 13.30
C TYR A 129 -14.00 -1.64 14.70
N GLN A 130 -13.54 -2.30 15.77
CA GLN A 130 -13.84 -1.89 17.15
C GLN A 130 -12.77 -0.95 17.72
N GLY A 131 -13.19 0.01 18.54
CA GLY A 131 -12.29 1.05 19.05
C GLY A 131 -11.14 0.54 19.94
N ASN A 132 -11.33 -0.57 20.64
CA ASN A 132 -10.33 -1.20 21.50
C ASN A 132 -9.25 -1.99 20.72
N GLU A 133 -9.40 -2.13 19.41
CA GLU A 133 -8.45 -2.83 18.54
C GLU A 133 -7.44 -1.90 17.88
N TYR A 134 -7.59 -0.59 18.09
CA TYR A 134 -6.67 0.41 17.58
C TYR A 134 -5.55 0.70 18.58
N VAL A 135 -4.32 0.64 18.08
CA VAL A 135 -3.12 1.10 18.78
C VAL A 135 -2.57 2.34 18.08
N LYS A 136 -2.25 3.37 18.85
CA LYS A 136 -1.63 4.59 18.31
C LYS A 136 -0.18 4.29 17.91
N THR A 137 0.24 4.77 16.75
CA THR A 137 1.60 4.59 16.23
C THR A 137 2.22 5.95 15.87
N LYS A 138 3.54 6.04 15.95
CA LYS A 138 4.31 7.16 15.36
C LYS A 138 4.38 7.04 13.83
N TYR A 139 4.38 5.81 13.33
CA TYR A 139 4.61 5.46 11.93
C TYR A 139 3.29 5.04 11.27
N GLY A 140 2.55 6.03 10.76
CA GLY A 140 1.35 5.76 10.00
C GLY A 140 1.56 5.70 8.51
N TYR A 141 0.44 5.80 7.80
CA TYR A 141 0.46 6.07 6.38
C TYR A 141 1.19 7.39 6.08
N ASN A 142 2.04 7.41 5.05
CA ASN A 142 2.60 8.64 4.52
C ASN A 142 3.07 8.51 3.06
N SER A 143 3.74 9.52 2.51
CA SER A 143 4.18 9.54 1.11
C SER A 143 5.15 8.40 0.82
N GLY A 144 5.09 7.82 -0.38
CA GLY A 144 5.86 6.61 -0.70
C GLY A 144 5.41 5.39 0.09
N PHE A 145 5.09 4.31 -0.62
CA PHE A 145 4.61 3.09 0.00
C PHE A 145 5.09 1.89 -0.80
N TRP A 146 5.62 0.88 -0.12
CA TRP A 146 6.01 -0.39 -0.71
C TRP A 146 5.91 -1.51 0.31
N VAL A 147 5.47 -2.69 -0.13
CA VAL A 147 5.46 -3.90 0.70
C VAL A 147 6.44 -4.90 0.11
N ASP A 148 7.40 -5.28 0.92
CA ASP A 148 8.47 -6.17 0.49
C ASP A 148 8.08 -7.66 0.65
N TYR A 149 8.87 -8.59 0.11
CA TYR A 149 8.50 -10.02 0.07
C TYR A 149 8.28 -10.66 1.46
N GLN A 150 8.91 -10.10 2.50
CA GLN A 150 8.78 -10.55 3.89
C GLN A 150 7.56 -9.93 4.59
N GLY A 151 6.81 -9.08 3.88
CA GLY A 151 5.73 -8.31 4.45
C GLY A 151 6.21 -7.10 5.26
N ASN A 152 7.47 -6.65 5.12
CA ASN A 152 7.84 -5.38 5.71
C ASN A 152 7.15 -4.25 4.95
N ILE A 153 6.70 -3.24 5.71
CA ILE A 153 6.03 -2.07 5.16
C ILE A 153 7.02 -0.92 5.14
N TRP A 154 7.33 -0.44 3.93
CA TRP A 154 8.17 0.72 3.71
C TRP A 154 7.31 1.95 3.44
N SER A 155 7.60 3.05 4.12
CA SER A 155 6.98 4.35 3.82
C SER A 155 7.93 5.50 4.13
N SER A 156 7.56 6.73 3.75
CA SER A 156 8.39 7.91 3.94
C SER A 156 7.60 9.15 4.31
N ASN A 157 8.22 10.09 5.03
CA ASN A 157 7.65 11.39 5.34
C ASN A 157 8.74 12.44 5.20
N GLY A 158 8.61 13.31 4.21
CA GLY A 158 9.63 14.32 3.92
C GLY A 158 10.96 13.67 3.55
N SER A 159 11.91 13.64 4.49
CA SER A 159 13.25 13.06 4.32
C SER A 159 13.46 11.72 5.02
N THR A 160 12.52 11.29 5.85
CA THR A 160 12.64 10.05 6.62
C THR A 160 11.98 8.91 5.86
N ILE A 161 12.69 7.80 5.71
CA ILE A 161 12.10 6.51 5.28
C ILE A 161 12.03 5.63 6.53
N TRP A 162 10.97 4.84 6.69
CA TRP A 162 10.92 3.80 7.70
C TRP A 162 10.47 2.46 7.11
N LYS A 163 10.81 1.41 7.85
CA LYS A 163 10.47 0.02 7.58
C LYS A 163 9.82 -0.56 8.84
N MET A 164 8.53 -0.89 8.76
CA MET A 164 7.85 -1.64 9.81
C MET A 164 8.05 -3.14 9.54
N ILE A 165 8.59 -3.85 10.52
CA ILE A 165 8.91 -5.28 10.41
C ILE A 165 7.82 -6.08 11.13
N PRO A 166 7.17 -7.07 10.48
CA PRO A 166 6.20 -7.90 11.17
C PRO A 166 6.89 -8.76 12.24
N GLN A 167 6.34 -8.77 13.45
CA GLN A 167 6.84 -9.56 14.60
C GLN A 167 6.15 -10.92 14.71
N GLY A 168 5.85 -11.51 13.55
CA GLY A 168 5.04 -12.73 13.44
C GLY A 168 3.53 -12.44 13.46
N LEU A 169 2.75 -13.45 13.84
CA LEU A 169 1.29 -13.41 13.87
C LEU A 169 0.75 -13.48 15.31
N ASP A 170 -0.36 -12.78 15.57
CA ASP A 170 -1.11 -12.90 16.82
C ASP A 170 -1.89 -14.22 16.91
N GLU A 171 -2.61 -14.44 18.01
CA GLU A 171 -3.39 -15.66 18.25
C GLU A 171 -4.49 -15.91 17.22
N ASN A 172 -4.97 -14.87 16.54
CA ASN A 172 -5.96 -14.96 15.47
C ASN A 172 -5.31 -15.07 14.08
N GLY A 173 -3.97 -14.99 14.00
CA GLY A 173 -3.20 -15.09 12.77
C GLY A 173 -2.97 -13.74 12.09
N ASN A 174 -3.20 -12.61 12.73
CA ASN A 174 -2.96 -11.29 12.14
C ASN A 174 -1.51 -10.83 12.34
N PRO A 175 -0.88 -10.17 11.36
CA PRO A 175 0.49 -9.73 11.49
C PRO A 175 0.63 -8.65 12.57
N ILE A 176 1.71 -8.73 13.33
CA ILE A 176 2.01 -7.80 14.41
C ILE A 176 2.98 -6.74 13.89
N TYR A 177 2.53 -5.48 13.79
CA TYR A 177 3.38 -4.33 13.53
C TYR A 177 3.33 -3.37 14.72
N ASP A 178 4.46 -2.76 15.05
CA ASP A 178 4.57 -1.82 16.16
C ASP A 178 5.70 -0.80 15.94
N ASP A 179 5.75 0.21 16.81
CA ASP A 179 6.78 1.25 16.79
C ASP A 179 8.15 0.76 17.24
N GLU A 180 8.22 -0.25 18.11
CA GLU A 180 9.46 -0.74 18.73
C GLU A 180 10.37 -1.44 17.71
N HIS A 181 9.76 -2.14 16.76
CA HIS A 181 10.45 -2.87 15.71
C HIS A 181 10.48 -2.13 14.37
N THR A 182 10.09 -0.86 14.36
CA THR A 182 10.19 -0.01 13.18
C THR A 182 11.58 0.61 13.06
N VAL A 183 12.24 0.39 11.91
CA VAL A 183 13.57 0.94 11.62
C VAL A 183 13.43 2.20 10.77
N THR A 184 14.18 3.25 11.11
CA THR A 184 14.21 4.51 10.34
C THR A 184 15.53 4.69 9.59
N PHE A 185 15.45 5.35 8.44
CA PHE A 185 16.54 5.61 7.53
C PHE A 185 16.50 7.07 7.10
N ASN A 186 17.67 7.70 7.03
CA ASN A 186 17.85 9.01 6.41
C ASN A 186 18.55 8.81 5.08
N SER A 187 17.88 9.15 3.97
CA SER A 187 18.47 9.06 2.63
C SER A 187 19.34 10.27 2.27
N GLY A 188 19.34 11.32 3.10
CA GLY A 188 19.92 12.63 2.77
C GLY A 188 19.09 13.44 1.76
N LEU A 189 17.97 12.88 1.29
CA LEU A 189 17.08 13.53 0.36
C LEU A 189 15.84 14.08 1.09
N ALA A 190 15.23 15.11 0.52
CA ALA A 190 13.97 15.67 1.00
C ALA A 190 12.84 15.48 -0.02
N GLY A 191 11.60 15.46 0.46
CA GLY A 191 10.41 15.38 -0.38
C GLY A 191 10.25 14.03 -1.10
N ILE A 192 10.50 12.93 -0.39
CA ILE A 192 10.35 11.57 -0.90
C ILE A 192 8.87 11.24 -1.02
N ASN A 193 8.41 11.00 -2.24
CA ASN A 193 6.98 10.84 -2.52
C ASN A 193 6.59 9.48 -3.08
N LYS A 194 7.56 8.73 -3.64
CA LYS A 194 7.39 7.34 -4.08
C LYS A 194 8.68 6.57 -3.79
N LEU A 195 8.54 5.30 -3.47
CA LEU A 195 9.68 4.41 -3.26
C LEU A 195 9.35 2.99 -3.77
N VAL A 196 10.39 2.28 -4.18
CA VAL A 196 10.35 0.87 -4.57
C VAL A 196 11.61 0.23 -3.99
N TYR A 197 11.44 -0.87 -3.25
CA TYR A 197 12.56 -1.62 -2.69
C TYR A 197 12.70 -2.96 -3.41
N LEU A 198 13.89 -3.22 -3.95
CA LEU A 198 14.29 -4.47 -4.60
C LEU A 198 15.15 -5.27 -3.61
N GLU A 199 14.51 -6.20 -2.94
CA GLU A 199 15.03 -6.90 -1.78
C GLU A 199 16.13 -7.89 -2.13
N ASP A 200 16.07 -8.48 -3.32
CA ASP A 200 17.04 -9.44 -3.85
C ASP A 200 18.45 -8.84 -4.00
N ARG A 201 18.53 -7.50 -4.14
CA ARG A 201 19.77 -6.76 -4.39
C ARG A 201 20.02 -5.63 -3.39
N ASP A 202 19.16 -5.47 -2.38
CA ASP A 202 19.21 -4.37 -1.41
C ASP A 202 19.26 -2.99 -2.09
N ILE A 203 18.42 -2.80 -3.11
CA ILE A 203 18.31 -1.56 -3.88
C ILE A 203 17.04 -0.80 -3.49
N MET A 204 17.19 0.48 -3.15
CA MET A 204 16.06 1.39 -2.95
C MET A 204 16.02 2.41 -4.07
N VAL A 205 14.90 2.46 -4.79
CA VAL A 205 14.60 3.48 -5.79
C VAL A 205 13.64 4.47 -5.16
N VAL A 206 14.00 5.75 -5.13
CA VAL A 206 13.17 6.81 -4.56
C VAL A 206 12.90 7.90 -5.58
N ASN A 207 11.73 8.52 -5.49
CA ASN A 207 11.38 9.72 -6.24
C ASN A 207 11.26 10.93 -5.31
N THR A 208 11.91 12.02 -5.68
CA THR A 208 11.85 13.31 -4.98
C THR A 208 11.39 14.43 -5.93
N GLY A 209 10.78 15.49 -5.39
CA GLY A 209 10.57 16.73 -6.15
C GLY A 209 9.49 16.68 -7.24
N GLY A 210 8.36 16.03 -6.96
CA GLY A 210 7.15 16.08 -7.80
C GLY A 210 5.89 15.87 -6.97
N GLU A 211 4.70 16.21 -7.50
CA GLU A 211 3.42 15.99 -6.81
C GLU A 211 2.94 14.53 -6.95
N CYS A 212 1.81 14.15 -6.35
CA CYS A 212 1.30 12.77 -6.42
C CYS A 212 1.17 12.23 -7.86
N ARG A 213 0.99 13.13 -8.83
CA ARG A 213 0.81 12.88 -10.27
C ARG A 213 2.06 13.13 -11.12
N GLN A 214 3.21 13.48 -10.53
CA GLN A 214 4.44 13.75 -11.30
C GLN A 214 5.69 13.23 -10.58
N LEU A 215 6.55 12.50 -11.29
CA LEU A 215 7.89 12.16 -10.86
C LEU A 215 8.80 13.36 -11.05
N GLY A 216 9.64 13.62 -10.06
CA GLY A 216 10.76 14.53 -10.18
C GLY A 216 12.04 13.74 -10.42
N THR A 217 12.98 13.86 -9.50
CA THR A 217 14.25 13.13 -9.58
C THR A 217 14.12 11.73 -9.01
N VAL A 218 14.45 10.73 -9.82
CA VAL A 218 14.60 9.34 -9.40
C VAL A 218 16.03 9.11 -8.96
N THR A 219 16.23 8.66 -7.72
CA THR A 219 17.55 8.33 -7.17
C THR A 219 17.57 6.86 -6.76
N VAL A 220 18.66 6.17 -7.12
CA VAL A 220 18.85 4.75 -6.84
C VAL A 220 19.96 4.61 -5.81
N PHE A 221 19.65 3.90 -4.73
CA PHE A 221 20.60 3.54 -3.68
C PHE A 221 20.85 2.04 -3.69
N GLY A 222 22.10 1.63 -3.55
CA GLY A 222 22.51 0.27 -3.25
C GLY A 222 22.90 0.13 -1.77
N ASP A 223 22.91 -1.11 -1.28
CA ASP A 223 23.17 -1.43 0.12
C ASP A 223 22.27 -0.62 1.07
N PHE A 224 21.00 -0.41 0.68
CA PHE A 224 20.14 0.56 1.35
C PHE A 224 19.80 0.16 2.79
N SER A 225 19.71 -1.14 3.07
CA SER A 225 19.50 -1.64 4.43
C SER A 225 20.71 -1.39 5.35
N LYS A 226 21.89 -1.12 4.79
CA LYS A 226 23.15 -0.98 5.54
C LYS A 226 23.48 0.48 5.88
N PRO A 227 24.27 0.74 6.94
CA PRO A 227 24.77 2.08 7.23
C PRO A 227 25.58 2.71 6.09
N SER A 228 26.29 1.90 5.30
CA SER A 228 27.15 2.30 4.18
C SER A 228 26.42 2.62 2.87
N ARG A 229 25.08 2.74 2.89
CA ARG A 229 24.21 3.01 1.73
C ARG A 229 24.88 3.93 0.71
N THR A 230 24.91 3.50 -0.56
CA THR A 230 25.61 4.23 -1.62
C THR A 230 24.62 4.67 -2.68
N GLN A 231 24.66 5.95 -3.06
CA GLN A 231 23.92 6.43 -4.22
C GLN A 231 24.59 5.90 -5.49
N LEU A 232 23.87 5.06 -6.25
CA LEU A 232 24.37 4.45 -7.48
C LEU A 232 24.19 5.37 -8.68
N CYS A 233 23.00 5.97 -8.81
CA CYS A 233 22.70 6.95 -9.85
C CYS A 233 21.51 7.83 -9.47
N SER A 234 21.33 8.91 -10.22
CA SER A 234 20.17 9.78 -10.12
C SER A 234 19.86 10.36 -11.50
N PHE A 235 18.58 10.48 -11.83
CA PHE A 235 18.13 11.00 -13.11
C PHE A 235 16.72 11.57 -13.01
N VAL A 236 16.39 12.50 -13.90
CA VAL A 236 15.01 12.92 -14.13
C VAL A 236 14.48 12.10 -15.31
N PRO A 237 13.37 11.35 -15.16
CA PRO A 237 12.80 10.61 -16.27
C PRO A 237 12.49 11.53 -17.46
N ASN A 238 13.18 11.32 -18.58
CA ASN A 238 13.08 12.18 -19.76
C ASN A 238 11.87 11.81 -20.61
N GLY A 239 10.95 12.76 -20.76
CA GLY A 239 9.86 12.74 -21.74
C GLY A 239 9.01 13.99 -21.56
N ASN A 240 8.64 14.67 -22.65
CA ASN A 240 7.73 15.85 -22.65
C ASN A 240 6.29 15.51 -22.21
N LYS A 241 6.12 14.45 -21.41
CA LYS A 241 4.87 13.85 -20.98
C LYS A 241 5.06 13.69 -19.48
N ASN A 242 4.14 14.09 -18.61
CA ASN A 242 4.38 14.08 -17.16
C ASN A 242 4.49 12.64 -16.63
N PRO A 243 5.68 12.13 -16.24
CA PRO A 243 5.79 10.77 -15.71
C PRO A 243 5.12 10.75 -14.34
N SER A 244 4.29 9.77 -14.03
CA SER A 244 3.44 9.79 -12.83
C SER A 244 3.54 8.54 -11.96
N CYS A 245 4.11 7.44 -12.47
CA CYS A 245 4.29 6.20 -11.73
C CYS A 245 5.69 5.61 -11.93
N LEU A 246 6.13 4.84 -10.94
CA LEU A 246 7.46 4.24 -10.84
C LEU A 246 7.31 2.77 -10.47
N ALA A 247 8.01 1.90 -11.17
CA ALA A 247 8.22 0.51 -10.80
C ALA A 247 9.67 0.12 -11.11
N ALA A 248 10.16 -0.96 -10.51
CA ALA A 248 11.48 -1.50 -10.81
C ALA A 248 11.46 -3.02 -10.72
N ALA A 249 12.23 -3.68 -11.58
CA ALA A 249 12.41 -5.13 -11.60
C ALA A 249 13.69 -5.48 -12.34
N GLY A 250 14.50 -6.40 -11.81
CA GLY A 250 15.81 -6.67 -12.38
C GLY A 250 16.61 -5.36 -12.48
N ASP A 251 17.42 -5.21 -13.52
CA ASP A 251 18.25 -4.01 -13.73
C ASP A 251 17.48 -2.85 -14.39
N TYR A 252 16.15 -2.91 -14.38
CA TYR A 252 15.28 -1.97 -15.08
C TYR A 252 14.41 -1.16 -14.12
N ILE A 253 14.30 0.12 -14.42
CA ILE A 253 13.34 1.04 -13.83
C ILE A 253 12.32 1.41 -14.90
N PHE A 254 11.04 1.29 -14.56
CA PHE A 254 9.92 1.58 -15.43
C PHE A 254 9.22 2.85 -14.93
N THR A 255 8.99 3.79 -15.84
CA THR A 255 8.20 4.99 -15.57
C THR A 255 7.01 5.04 -16.52
N GLY A 256 5.81 5.22 -15.98
CA GLY A 256 4.60 5.43 -16.77
C GLY A 256 4.18 6.89 -16.80
N TRP A 257 3.36 7.24 -17.79
CA TRP A 257 2.98 8.62 -18.10
C TRP A 257 1.47 8.78 -17.95
N SER A 258 1.02 9.87 -17.33
CA SER A 258 -0.38 10.31 -17.43
C SER A 258 -0.50 11.35 -18.54
N TRP A 259 -1.42 11.14 -19.48
CA TRP A 259 -1.85 12.22 -20.37
C TRP A 259 -2.67 13.23 -19.55
N GLN A 260 -2.28 14.50 -19.60
CA GLN A 260 -3.18 15.58 -19.18
C GLN A 260 -4.31 15.67 -20.21
N GLY A 261 -5.50 15.13 -19.88
CA GLY A 261 -6.72 15.43 -20.62
C GLY A 261 -7.69 14.25 -20.78
N GLY A 262 -8.82 14.34 -20.08
CA GLY A 262 -10.07 13.65 -20.44
C GLY A 262 -10.40 12.41 -19.62
N TRP A 263 -11.37 12.55 -18.71
CA TRP A 263 -12.17 11.43 -18.25
C TRP A 263 -12.95 10.91 -19.46
N TYR A 264 -12.68 9.69 -19.90
CA TYR A 264 -13.57 8.97 -20.81
C TYR A 264 -14.23 7.86 -20.01
N TRP A 265 -15.53 8.02 -19.78
CA TRP A 265 -16.40 6.91 -19.42
C TRP A 265 -16.62 6.07 -20.68
N LEU A 266 -16.34 4.76 -20.60
CA LEU A 266 -16.94 3.77 -21.49
C LEU A 266 -18.32 3.41 -20.95
#